data_AF-A0A084W8F1-F1
#
_entry.id   AF-A0A084W8F1-F1
#
_cell.length_a   1.000
_cell.length_b   1.000
_cell.length_c   1.000
_cell.angle_alpha   90.00
_cell.angle_beta   90.00
_cell.angle_gamma   90.00
#
_symmetry.space_group_name_H-M   'P 1'
#
loop_
_entity.id
_entity.type
_entity.pdbx_description
1 polymer ?
#
loop_
_entity_poly.entity_id
_entity_poly.type
_entity_poly.pdbx_seq_one_letter_code
_entity_poly.pdbx_strand_id
1 'polypeptide(L)'
;MKFLLLVLSCLAASALATKPPKWPEVYAVSGVLTIPYAEINEPFYAWYDKKNGRSRIDYYGGMVKTYQLTKQGDFGVSLKLAPVSTKDQMNKETCLQVNGTTDNAIEVQGILPYVKDFTLLGTEECSGYQCDMFGLTEVIGQKRNVYKLWVRYVKSPKYPAARMPIPVRYEMKGYNTLLGSHYDHYYLDYDSYDHEDIPEDVFEVKLSDPCVGFPGPGNGHYATFNPMQEFIHPRSEEHLHDEFGRFKNKHKKSYVNELEHEKRLNVFRQNLRFIHSHNRANRGFSVAVNHLTDRTEDEIKALRGFRSSGVNNGGRPFPYDPKDYLDDLPDTWDWRISGAVTPVKDQSVCGSCWSFGTIGHIEGAYFRKTQKLVRFSQQALIDCSWGYGNNGCDGGEDFRAYQWMMEVGGVPMEDEYGGYLGQDGYCHVQNMTLYAPITGWVNVTSGDADAFKVALFKHGPLSIAIDAGHKSFSFYSNGVYYEPECKNNLDGLDHAVLAVGYGKLNGQDYWLIKNSWSNHWGNDGYALMAVKDNNCGLTTDATYVLM
;
A
#
# COMPACT_ATOMS: atom_id res chain seq x y z
N MET A 1 -27.45 -62.84 -42.80
CA MET A 1 -26.88 -61.93 -43.82
C MET A 1 -27.00 -60.51 -43.30
N LYS A 2 -25.93 -59.73 -43.47
CA LYS A 2 -25.63 -58.41 -42.91
C LYS A 2 -26.71 -57.35 -43.16
N PHE A 3 -26.87 -56.39 -42.24
CA PHE A 3 -27.03 -54.94 -42.48
C PHE A 3 -26.89 -54.20 -41.13
N LEU A 4 -25.67 -53.83 -40.72
CA LEU A 4 -25.05 -52.50 -40.84
C LEU A 4 -25.81 -51.40 -40.04
N LEU A 5 -25.40 -51.22 -38.78
CA LEU A 5 -25.66 -49.99 -38.01
C LEU A 5 -24.86 -48.83 -38.65
N LEU A 6 -25.55 -47.82 -39.16
CA LEU A 6 -24.97 -46.50 -39.39
C LEU A 6 -25.15 -45.67 -38.12
N VAL A 7 -24.09 -45.55 -37.32
CA VAL A 7 -23.97 -44.50 -36.31
C VAL A 7 -23.47 -43.26 -37.04
N LEU A 8 -24.35 -42.28 -37.27
CA LEU A 8 -23.93 -40.94 -37.65
C LEU A 8 -23.32 -40.26 -36.42
N SER A 9 -22.00 -40.31 -36.29
CA SER A 9 -21.26 -39.37 -35.45
C SER A 9 -21.17 -38.04 -36.19
N CYS A 10 -22.10 -37.12 -35.89
CA CYS A 10 -21.88 -35.70 -36.18
C CYS A 10 -20.83 -35.15 -35.20
N LEU A 11 -19.56 -35.44 -35.47
CA LEU A 11 -18.46 -34.61 -35.00
C LEU A 11 -18.62 -33.25 -35.69
N ALA A 12 -19.28 -32.32 -35.02
CA ALA A 12 -19.17 -30.91 -35.36
C ALA A 12 -17.71 -30.52 -35.17
N ALA A 13 -16.93 -30.61 -36.24
CA ALA A 13 -15.61 -30.02 -36.31
C ALA A 13 -15.80 -28.51 -36.13
N SER A 14 -15.67 -28.03 -34.90
CA SER A 14 -15.46 -26.62 -34.62
C SER A 14 -14.16 -26.26 -35.33
N ALA A 15 -14.28 -25.68 -36.54
CA ALA A 15 -13.13 -25.16 -37.25
C ALA A 15 -12.32 -24.28 -36.29
N LEU A 16 -11.09 -24.73 -35.99
CA LEU A 16 -10.11 -24.03 -35.16
C LEU A 16 -9.81 -22.67 -35.79
N ALA A 17 -9.76 -21.60 -34.99
CA ALA A 17 -9.43 -20.28 -35.53
C ALA A 17 -7.98 -20.26 -36.06
N THR A 18 -7.79 -20.02 -37.36
CA THR A 18 -6.44 -19.97 -37.96
C THR A 18 -5.81 -18.58 -37.89
N LYS A 19 -6.54 -17.58 -37.40
CA LYS A 19 -6.12 -16.17 -37.34
C LYS A 19 -6.49 -15.58 -35.96
N PRO A 20 -5.71 -14.61 -35.46
CA PRO A 20 -6.06 -13.89 -34.24
C PRO A 20 -7.44 -13.22 -34.35
N PRO A 21 -8.13 -13.00 -33.21
CA PRO A 21 -9.45 -12.39 -33.19
C PRO A 21 -9.40 -10.98 -33.77
N LYS A 22 -10.53 -10.51 -34.30
CA LYS A 22 -10.68 -9.11 -34.71
C LYS A 22 -11.64 -8.44 -33.76
N TRP A 23 -11.13 -7.49 -32.97
CA TRP A 23 -11.97 -6.68 -32.10
C TRP A 23 -12.76 -5.65 -32.92
N PRO A 24 -14.04 -5.42 -32.61
CA PRO A 24 -14.80 -4.31 -33.15
C PRO A 24 -14.21 -2.97 -32.70
N GLU A 25 -14.45 -1.92 -33.49
CA GLU A 25 -14.02 -0.56 -33.16
C GLU A 25 -14.86 0.11 -32.06
N VAL A 26 -15.95 -0.54 -31.66
CA VAL A 26 -16.84 -0.12 -30.59
C VAL A 26 -17.16 -1.34 -29.73
N TYR A 27 -16.93 -1.24 -28.41
CA TYR A 27 -17.30 -2.28 -27.44
C TYR A 27 -17.40 -1.75 -26.01
N ALA A 28 -18.14 -2.48 -25.19
CA ALA A 28 -18.18 -2.34 -23.75
C ALA A 28 -17.75 -3.67 -23.11
N VAL A 29 -17.03 -3.62 -21.99
CA VAL A 29 -16.46 -4.81 -21.37
C VAL A 29 -16.22 -4.56 -19.88
N SER A 30 -16.49 -5.57 -19.05
CA SER A 30 -16.17 -5.54 -17.63
C SER A 30 -15.27 -6.70 -17.26
N GLY A 31 -14.54 -6.55 -16.16
CA GLY A 31 -13.65 -7.58 -15.70
C GLY A 31 -12.90 -7.20 -14.44
N VAL A 32 -11.89 -8.01 -14.11
CA VAL A 32 -11.00 -7.80 -12.97
C VAL A 32 -9.55 -7.90 -13.43
N LEU A 33 -8.74 -6.88 -13.08
CA LEU A 33 -7.29 -6.94 -13.15
C LEU A 33 -6.75 -7.54 -11.84
N THR A 34 -6.01 -8.63 -11.96
CA THR A 34 -5.40 -9.34 -10.83
C THR A 34 -3.88 -9.32 -10.95
N ILE A 35 -3.20 -8.78 -9.94
CA ILE A 35 -1.73 -8.71 -9.88
C ILE A 35 -1.30 -9.32 -8.54
N PRO A 36 -1.02 -10.63 -8.50
CA PRO A 36 -0.76 -11.34 -7.25
C PRO A 36 0.38 -10.73 -6.42
N TYR A 37 1.51 -10.38 -7.06
CA TYR A 37 2.67 -9.79 -6.37
C TYR A 37 2.39 -8.42 -5.72
N ALA A 38 1.39 -7.70 -6.24
CA ALA A 38 0.99 -6.40 -5.73
C ALA A 38 -0.28 -6.46 -4.87
N GLU A 39 -0.84 -7.65 -4.61
CA GLU A 39 -2.11 -7.84 -3.88
C GLU A 39 -3.28 -7.05 -4.47
N ILE A 40 -3.30 -6.90 -5.79
CA ILE A 40 -4.33 -6.14 -6.50
C ILE A 40 -5.37 -7.09 -7.05
N ASN A 41 -6.62 -6.79 -6.71
CA ASN A 41 -7.82 -7.24 -7.42
C ASN A 41 -8.65 -5.99 -7.72
N GLU A 42 -8.58 -5.51 -8.96
CA GLU A 42 -9.16 -4.24 -9.39
C GLU A 42 -10.25 -4.47 -10.44
N PRO A 43 -11.54 -4.37 -10.04
CA PRO A 43 -12.65 -4.47 -10.98
C PRO A 43 -12.72 -3.23 -11.85
N PHE A 44 -13.02 -3.43 -13.13
CA PHE A 44 -13.19 -2.37 -14.11
C PHE A 44 -14.45 -2.58 -14.96
N TYR A 45 -14.95 -1.47 -15.50
CA TYR A 45 -15.91 -1.44 -16.60
C TYR A 45 -15.40 -0.44 -17.64
N ALA A 46 -15.22 -0.86 -18.87
CA ALA A 46 -14.64 -0.06 -19.93
C ALA A 46 -15.58 0.09 -21.13
N TRP A 47 -15.57 1.28 -21.73
CA TRP A 47 -16.21 1.63 -22.97
C TRP A 47 -15.16 2.13 -23.95
N TYR A 48 -15.14 1.54 -25.13
CA TYR A 48 -14.20 1.88 -26.19
C TYR A 48 -15.00 2.25 -27.44
N ASP A 49 -14.83 3.48 -27.94
CA ASP A 49 -15.46 3.99 -29.15
C ASP A 49 -14.42 4.70 -30.02
N LYS A 50 -13.71 3.90 -30.81
CA LYS A 50 -12.67 4.41 -31.71
C LYS A 50 -13.24 5.31 -32.80
N LYS A 51 -14.46 5.03 -33.28
CA LYS A 51 -15.13 5.81 -34.34
C LYS A 51 -15.29 7.26 -33.92
N ASN A 52 -15.67 7.48 -32.67
CA ASN A 52 -15.81 8.82 -32.11
C ASN A 52 -14.58 9.34 -31.39
N GLY A 53 -13.50 8.57 -31.30
CA GLY A 53 -12.24 9.01 -30.70
C GLY A 53 -12.35 9.14 -29.18
N ARG A 54 -13.05 8.20 -28.52
CA ARG A 54 -13.30 8.28 -27.08
C ARG A 54 -13.28 6.93 -26.36
N SER A 55 -12.76 6.92 -25.14
CA SER A 55 -12.86 5.78 -24.22
C SER A 55 -13.15 6.26 -22.81
N ARG A 56 -13.75 5.39 -22.01
CA ARG A 56 -13.99 5.57 -20.59
C ARG A 56 -13.69 4.27 -19.85
N ILE A 57 -13.03 4.36 -18.69
CA ILE A 57 -12.85 3.21 -17.80
C ILE A 57 -13.26 3.62 -16.38
N ASP A 58 -14.18 2.85 -15.81
CA ASP A 58 -14.65 2.97 -14.44
C ASP A 58 -13.98 1.90 -13.60
N TYR A 59 -13.37 2.30 -12.48
CA TYR A 59 -12.76 1.41 -11.50
C TYR A 59 -13.62 1.36 -10.24
N TYR A 60 -13.68 0.21 -9.58
CA TYR A 60 -14.41 0.03 -8.31
C TYR A 60 -15.86 0.57 -8.35
N GLY A 61 -16.60 0.21 -9.40
CA GLY A 61 -18.01 0.63 -9.54
C GLY A 61 -18.21 2.11 -9.88
N GLY A 62 -17.24 2.74 -10.55
CA GLY A 62 -17.31 4.15 -10.96
C GLY A 62 -16.79 5.12 -9.90
N MET A 63 -16.12 4.62 -8.86
CA MET A 63 -15.46 5.44 -7.85
C MET A 63 -14.36 6.31 -8.46
N VAL A 64 -13.57 5.74 -9.37
CA VAL A 64 -12.66 6.49 -10.22
C VAL A 64 -13.03 6.23 -11.67
N LYS A 65 -13.12 7.30 -12.46
CA LYS A 65 -13.45 7.22 -13.89
C LYS A 65 -12.37 7.93 -14.68
N THR A 66 -11.84 7.27 -15.70
CA THR A 66 -10.89 7.88 -16.63
C THR A 66 -11.53 8.03 -17.99
N TYR A 67 -11.19 9.11 -18.69
CA TYR A 67 -11.66 9.40 -20.04
C TYR A 67 -10.47 9.74 -20.91
N GLN A 68 -10.50 9.30 -22.17
CA GLN A 68 -9.56 9.71 -23.21
C GLN A 68 -10.40 10.20 -24.38
N LEU A 69 -10.32 11.49 -24.68
CA LEU A 69 -11.19 12.21 -25.61
C LEU A 69 -10.31 12.86 -26.69
N THR A 70 -10.04 12.12 -27.75
CA THR A 70 -9.02 12.51 -28.75
C THR A 70 -9.47 13.64 -29.67
N LYS A 71 -10.78 13.87 -29.77
CA LYS A 71 -11.38 14.95 -30.57
C LYS A 71 -11.60 16.26 -29.79
N GLN A 72 -11.22 16.30 -28.51
CA GLN A 72 -11.30 17.52 -27.69
C GLN A 72 -9.92 18.19 -27.60
N GLY A 73 -9.84 19.49 -27.89
CA GLY A 73 -8.56 20.20 -27.99
C GLY A 73 -7.72 19.78 -29.20
N ASP A 74 -6.51 20.35 -29.33
CA ASP A 74 -5.66 20.14 -30.51
C ASP A 74 -5.01 18.74 -30.55
N PHE A 75 -4.71 18.17 -29.37
CA PHE A 75 -3.99 16.90 -29.21
C PHE A 75 -4.75 15.91 -28.31
N GLY A 76 -6.06 16.11 -28.13
CA GLY A 76 -6.88 15.33 -27.24
C GLY A 76 -6.79 15.74 -25.76
N VAL A 77 -7.75 15.28 -24.97
CA VAL A 77 -7.85 15.54 -23.53
C VAL A 77 -8.04 14.22 -22.78
N SER A 78 -7.35 14.05 -21.65
CA SER A 78 -7.64 12.99 -20.70
C SER A 78 -8.20 13.56 -19.40
N LEU A 79 -9.27 12.95 -18.91
CA LEU A 79 -9.94 13.35 -17.68
C LEU A 79 -9.87 12.22 -16.66
N LYS A 80 -9.76 12.59 -15.39
CA LYS A 80 -9.86 11.69 -14.26
C LYS A 80 -10.84 12.27 -13.26
N LEU A 81 -11.94 11.57 -13.06
CA LEU A 81 -12.89 11.85 -11.98
C LEU A 81 -12.52 10.95 -10.81
N ALA A 82 -12.27 11.54 -9.66
CA ALA A 82 -11.94 10.81 -8.44
C ALA A 82 -12.42 11.57 -7.19
N PRO A 83 -12.71 10.86 -6.08
CA PRO A 83 -12.89 11.49 -4.78
C PRO A 83 -11.54 12.07 -4.33
N VAL A 84 -11.46 13.39 -4.23
CA VAL A 84 -10.27 14.08 -3.73
C VAL A 84 -10.57 14.64 -2.35
N SER A 85 -9.68 14.32 -1.41
CA SER A 85 -9.69 14.90 -0.07
C SER A 85 -8.60 15.96 0.03
N THR A 86 -8.98 17.15 0.48
CA THR A 86 -8.10 18.27 0.82
C THR A 86 -8.21 18.54 2.32
N LYS A 87 -7.48 19.54 2.82
CA LYS A 87 -7.62 19.99 4.21
C LYS A 87 -9.06 20.43 4.55
N ASP A 88 -9.79 20.98 3.58
CA ASP A 88 -11.09 21.62 3.79
C ASP A 88 -12.28 20.80 3.26
N GLN A 89 -12.03 19.73 2.49
CA GLN A 89 -13.08 18.93 1.83
C GLN A 89 -12.69 17.44 1.81
N MET A 90 -13.59 16.54 2.19
CA MET A 90 -13.35 15.10 2.15
C MET A 90 -14.11 14.46 0.99
N ASN A 91 -13.43 13.61 0.21
CA ASN A 91 -14.01 12.80 -0.88
C ASN A 91 -14.84 13.60 -1.89
N LYS A 92 -14.48 14.86 -2.14
CA LYS A 92 -15.18 15.67 -3.15
C LYS A 92 -14.89 15.07 -4.51
N GLU A 93 -15.94 14.69 -5.24
CA GLU A 93 -15.80 14.27 -6.63
C GLU A 93 -15.18 15.44 -7.42
N THR A 94 -13.97 15.21 -7.93
CA THR A 94 -13.17 16.23 -8.58
C THR A 94 -12.77 15.71 -9.95
N CYS A 95 -12.98 16.53 -10.98
CA CYS A 95 -12.44 16.28 -12.30
C CYS A 95 -11.08 16.94 -12.45
N LEU A 96 -10.09 16.11 -12.69
CA LEU A 96 -8.75 16.51 -13.06
C LEU A 96 -8.60 16.35 -14.57
N GLN A 97 -7.92 17.29 -15.20
CA GLN A 97 -7.70 17.30 -16.64
C GLN A 97 -6.22 17.39 -16.97
N VAL A 98 -5.81 16.60 -17.97
CA VAL A 98 -4.50 16.68 -18.64
C VAL A 98 -4.74 16.77 -20.15
N ASN A 99 -4.12 17.75 -20.79
CA ASN A 99 -4.18 17.94 -22.24
C ASN A 99 -3.03 17.21 -22.91
N GLY A 100 -3.29 16.60 -24.07
CA GLY A 100 -2.23 16.07 -24.92
C GLY A 100 -1.32 17.17 -25.44
N THR A 101 -0.14 16.77 -25.91
CA THR A 101 0.84 17.66 -26.54
C THR A 101 1.21 17.13 -27.92
N THR A 102 1.96 17.91 -28.70
CA THR A 102 2.50 17.48 -30.00
C THR A 102 3.31 16.18 -29.88
N ASP A 103 4.08 16.03 -28.80
CA ASP A 103 4.94 14.87 -28.58
C ASP A 103 4.17 13.68 -27.97
N ASN A 104 3.08 13.97 -27.25
CA ASN A 104 2.27 12.98 -26.54
C ASN A 104 0.77 13.28 -26.73
N ALA A 105 0.26 13.01 -27.93
CA ALA A 105 -1.17 13.14 -28.22
C ALA A 105 -1.96 12.07 -27.46
N ILE A 106 -3.16 12.40 -26.99
CA ILE A 106 -4.03 11.45 -26.31
C ILE A 106 -4.60 10.47 -27.33
N GLU A 107 -4.44 9.17 -27.06
CA GLU A 107 -5.03 8.09 -27.83
C GLU A 107 -6.22 7.46 -27.11
N VAL A 108 -7.14 6.86 -27.88
CA VAL A 108 -8.25 6.08 -27.31
C VAL A 108 -7.68 4.79 -26.72
N GLN A 109 -7.83 4.59 -25.41
CA GLN A 109 -7.34 3.38 -24.76
C GLN A 109 -8.41 2.29 -24.75
N GLY A 110 -8.07 1.12 -25.28
CA GLY A 110 -8.85 -0.11 -25.10
C GLY A 110 -8.36 -0.93 -23.91
N ILE A 111 -9.19 -1.86 -23.44
CA ILE A 111 -8.81 -2.85 -22.42
C ILE A 111 -8.53 -4.24 -23.01
N LEU A 112 -8.49 -4.33 -24.34
CA LEU A 112 -8.16 -5.54 -25.09
C LEU A 112 -6.81 -5.35 -25.78
N PRO A 113 -5.94 -6.39 -25.79
CA PRO A 113 -4.62 -6.29 -26.40
C PRO A 113 -4.70 -6.12 -27.92
N TYR A 114 -3.66 -5.53 -28.49
CA TYR A 114 -3.44 -5.54 -29.93
C TYR A 114 -2.99 -6.93 -30.39
N VAL A 115 -3.89 -7.63 -31.09
CA VAL A 115 -3.76 -9.07 -31.36
C VAL A 115 -3.15 -9.42 -32.72
N LYS A 116 -2.74 -8.43 -33.53
CA LYS A 116 -2.28 -8.69 -34.91
C LYS A 116 -1.14 -9.71 -34.98
N ASP A 117 -0.22 -9.63 -34.03
CA ASP A 117 1.00 -10.44 -34.02
C ASP A 117 0.86 -11.70 -33.13
N PHE A 118 -0.33 -11.96 -32.60
CA PHE A 118 -0.62 -13.17 -31.83
C PHE A 118 -0.85 -14.37 -32.74
N THR A 119 -0.42 -15.54 -32.28
CA THR A 119 -0.56 -16.82 -32.99
C THR A 119 -1.42 -17.79 -32.19
N LEU A 120 -2.22 -18.63 -32.86
CA LEU A 120 -2.99 -19.67 -32.18
C LEU A 120 -2.02 -20.71 -31.61
N LEU A 121 -2.09 -20.94 -30.30
CA LEU A 121 -1.32 -21.97 -29.60
C LEU A 121 -2.09 -23.28 -29.45
N GLY A 122 -3.42 -23.21 -29.36
CA GLY A 122 -4.29 -24.37 -29.22
C GLY A 122 -5.69 -23.99 -28.73
N THR A 123 -6.49 -25.00 -28.42
CA THR A 123 -7.83 -24.84 -27.84
C THR A 123 -7.86 -25.62 -26.54
N GLU A 124 -8.39 -25.01 -25.48
CA GLU A 124 -8.51 -25.62 -24.15
C GLU A 124 -9.80 -25.18 -23.45
N GLU A 125 -10.14 -25.86 -22.36
CA GLU A 125 -11.23 -25.42 -21.50
C GLU A 125 -10.78 -24.21 -20.66
N CYS A 126 -11.52 -23.11 -20.72
CA CYS A 126 -11.28 -21.92 -19.91
C CYS A 126 -12.60 -21.37 -19.36
N SER A 127 -12.69 -21.24 -18.02
CA SER A 127 -13.89 -20.77 -17.31
C SER A 127 -15.18 -21.50 -17.70
N GLY A 128 -15.11 -22.82 -17.93
CA GLY A 128 -16.25 -23.65 -18.33
C GLY A 128 -16.63 -23.57 -19.82
N TYR A 129 -15.85 -22.87 -20.64
CA TYR A 129 -16.04 -22.77 -22.09
C TYR A 129 -14.88 -23.42 -22.85
N GLN A 130 -15.12 -23.80 -24.11
CA GLN A 130 -14.03 -24.11 -25.04
C GLN A 130 -13.48 -22.80 -25.63
N CYS A 131 -12.19 -22.57 -25.43
CA CYS A 131 -11.51 -21.32 -25.74
C CYS A 131 -10.31 -21.57 -26.65
N ASP A 132 -10.15 -20.74 -27.68
CA ASP A 132 -8.92 -20.66 -28.45
C ASP A 132 -7.91 -19.81 -27.68
N MET A 133 -6.72 -20.36 -27.43
CA MET A 133 -5.62 -19.68 -26.76
C MET A 133 -4.64 -19.13 -27.79
N PHE A 134 -4.51 -17.81 -27.80
CA PHE A 134 -3.55 -17.09 -28.64
C PHE A 134 -2.35 -16.66 -27.80
N GLY A 135 -1.16 -16.62 -28.41
CA GLY A 135 0.07 -16.25 -27.72
C GLY A 135 0.96 -15.31 -28.53
N LEU A 136 1.66 -14.45 -27.80
CA LEU A 136 2.73 -13.57 -28.28
C LEU A 136 3.91 -13.67 -27.32
N THR A 137 5.13 -13.72 -27.86
CA THR A 137 6.36 -13.61 -27.05
C THR A 137 7.20 -12.48 -27.60
N GLU A 138 7.55 -11.54 -26.73
CA GLU A 138 8.44 -10.42 -27.06
C GLU A 138 9.69 -10.50 -26.21
N VAL A 139 10.84 -10.16 -26.80
CA VAL A 139 12.11 -10.03 -26.09
C VAL A 139 12.61 -8.61 -26.27
N ILE A 140 12.69 -7.86 -25.18
CA ILE A 140 13.14 -6.47 -25.14
C ILE A 140 14.33 -6.42 -24.18
N GLY A 141 15.54 -6.30 -24.73
CA GLY A 141 16.77 -6.40 -23.95
C GLY A 141 16.85 -7.74 -23.20
N GLN A 142 16.89 -7.69 -21.86
CA GLN A 142 16.93 -8.86 -20.97
C GLN A 142 15.55 -9.37 -20.53
N LYS A 143 14.47 -8.68 -20.94
CA LYS A 143 13.10 -9.04 -20.56
C LYS A 143 12.47 -9.88 -21.67
N ARG A 144 11.99 -11.07 -21.31
CA ARG A 144 11.13 -11.92 -22.14
C ARG A 144 9.70 -11.84 -21.61
N ASN A 145 8.80 -11.27 -22.39
CA ASN A 145 7.38 -11.14 -22.07
C ASN A 145 6.60 -12.17 -22.84
N VAL A 146 5.81 -12.99 -22.15
CA VAL A 146 4.88 -13.96 -22.75
C VAL A 146 3.48 -13.48 -22.46
N TYR A 147 2.72 -13.22 -23.52
CA TYR A 147 1.32 -12.84 -23.46
C TYR A 147 0.47 -14.00 -23.95
N LYS A 148 -0.63 -14.26 -23.26
CA LYS A 148 -1.65 -15.22 -23.68
C LYS A 148 -3.03 -14.60 -23.60
N LEU A 149 -3.87 -14.93 -24.56
CA LEU A 149 -5.23 -14.45 -24.67
C LEU A 149 -6.15 -15.63 -24.96
N TRP A 150 -7.15 -15.83 -24.11
CA TRP A 150 -8.19 -16.84 -24.29
C TRP A 150 -9.45 -16.18 -24.83
N VAL A 151 -9.96 -16.75 -25.93
CA VAL A 151 -11.13 -16.23 -26.63
C VAL A 151 -12.10 -17.36 -26.90
N ARG A 152 -13.36 -17.16 -26.53
CA ARG A 152 -14.45 -18.03 -26.97
C ARG A 152 -15.21 -17.36 -28.12
N TYR A 153 -15.94 -18.14 -28.90
CA TYR A 153 -16.70 -17.62 -30.04
C TYR A 153 -18.19 -17.86 -29.87
N VAL A 154 -18.98 -16.83 -30.11
CA VAL A 154 -20.45 -16.92 -30.21
C VAL A 154 -20.92 -16.62 -31.63
N LYS A 155 -22.08 -17.15 -32.02
CA LYS A 155 -22.70 -16.77 -33.29
C LYS A 155 -23.11 -15.30 -33.24
N SER A 156 -22.80 -14.53 -34.27
CA SER A 156 -23.28 -13.15 -34.33
C SER A 156 -24.81 -13.11 -34.48
N PRO A 157 -25.54 -12.36 -33.64
CA PRO A 157 -26.97 -12.15 -33.82
C PRO A 157 -27.28 -11.39 -35.12
N LYS A 158 -26.39 -10.47 -35.51
CA LYS A 158 -26.53 -9.60 -36.70
C LYS A 158 -26.04 -10.27 -37.99
N TYR A 159 -25.06 -11.17 -37.89
CA TYR A 159 -24.45 -11.82 -39.05
C TYR A 159 -24.33 -13.34 -38.83
N PRO A 160 -25.35 -14.15 -39.14
CA PRO A 160 -25.40 -15.58 -38.77
C PRO A 160 -24.23 -16.44 -39.27
N ALA A 161 -23.52 -16.00 -40.32
CA ALA A 161 -22.32 -16.64 -40.87
C ALA A 161 -21.02 -16.24 -40.16
N ALA A 162 -21.03 -15.20 -39.32
CA ALA A 162 -19.88 -14.69 -38.59
C ALA A 162 -19.83 -15.24 -37.16
N ARG A 163 -18.63 -15.59 -36.71
CA ARG A 163 -18.33 -15.88 -35.31
C ARG A 163 -17.74 -14.64 -34.65
N MET A 164 -18.28 -14.29 -33.49
CA MET A 164 -17.85 -13.14 -32.71
C MET A 164 -16.88 -13.57 -31.62
N PRO A 165 -15.66 -13.00 -31.58
CA PRO A 165 -14.73 -13.28 -30.51
C PRO A 165 -15.20 -12.62 -29.22
N ILE A 166 -15.21 -13.38 -28.13
CA ILE A 166 -15.49 -12.91 -26.78
C ILE A 166 -14.22 -13.15 -25.95
N PRO A 167 -13.57 -12.11 -25.42
CA PRO A 167 -12.41 -12.27 -24.55
C PRO A 167 -12.84 -12.97 -23.26
N VAL A 168 -12.02 -13.88 -22.75
CA VAL A 168 -12.28 -14.59 -21.48
C VAL A 168 -11.19 -14.29 -20.47
N ARG A 169 -9.93 -14.40 -20.87
CA ARG A 169 -8.77 -14.10 -20.03
C ARG A 169 -7.63 -13.55 -20.86
N TYR A 170 -6.87 -12.63 -20.29
CA TYR A 170 -5.57 -12.21 -20.80
C TYR A 170 -4.53 -12.35 -19.70
N GLU A 171 -3.39 -12.96 -19.99
CA GLU A 171 -2.29 -13.19 -19.05
C GLU A 171 -1.01 -12.59 -19.65
N MET A 172 -0.25 -11.89 -18.82
CA MET A 172 1.12 -11.54 -19.13
C MET A 172 2.04 -12.13 -18.08
N LYS A 173 3.12 -12.77 -18.53
CA LYS A 173 4.18 -13.30 -17.69
C LYS A 173 5.54 -12.81 -18.19
N GLY A 174 6.19 -11.98 -17.39
CA GLY A 174 7.51 -11.43 -17.64
C GLY A 174 8.61 -12.27 -16.99
N TYR A 175 9.68 -12.55 -17.72
CA TYR A 175 10.91 -13.15 -17.20
C TYR A 175 12.09 -12.23 -17.52
N ASN A 176 12.95 -11.97 -16.54
CA ASN A 176 14.15 -11.16 -16.74
C ASN A 176 15.38 -12.07 -16.61
N THR A 177 16.13 -12.22 -17.70
CA THR A 177 17.32 -13.07 -17.74
C THR A 177 18.43 -12.56 -16.83
N LEU A 178 18.50 -11.26 -16.55
CA LEU A 178 19.44 -10.68 -15.58
C LEU A 178 19.11 -11.09 -14.15
N LEU A 179 17.82 -11.11 -13.80
CA LEU A 179 17.36 -11.53 -12.48
C LEU A 179 17.37 -13.05 -12.30
N GLY A 180 17.30 -13.79 -13.41
CA GLY A 180 17.09 -15.23 -13.41
C GLY A 180 15.67 -15.64 -12.98
N SER A 181 14.73 -14.70 -12.87
CA SER A 181 13.40 -14.92 -12.28
C SER A 181 12.28 -14.16 -13.01
N HIS A 182 11.04 -14.49 -12.65
CA HIS A 182 9.87 -13.74 -13.09
C HIS A 182 9.82 -12.38 -12.39
N TYR A 183 9.61 -11.33 -13.18
CA TYR A 183 9.61 -9.95 -12.70
C TYR A 183 8.22 -9.30 -12.75
N ASP A 184 7.28 -9.92 -13.50
CA ASP A 184 5.92 -9.44 -13.66
C ASP A 184 4.98 -10.61 -13.97
N HIS A 185 3.79 -10.59 -13.41
CA HIS A 185 2.73 -11.56 -13.69
C HIS A 185 1.38 -10.97 -13.32
N TYR A 186 0.47 -10.89 -14.29
CA TYR A 186 -0.88 -10.39 -14.06
C TYR A 186 -1.89 -11.00 -15.03
N TYR A 187 -3.16 -10.87 -14.64
CA TYR A 187 -4.31 -11.39 -15.35
C TYR A 187 -5.35 -10.30 -15.53
N LEU A 188 -6.01 -10.28 -16.69
CA LEU A 188 -7.30 -9.63 -16.87
C LEU A 188 -8.33 -10.72 -17.16
N ASP A 189 -9.26 -10.88 -16.24
CA ASP A 189 -10.42 -11.76 -16.39
C ASP A 189 -11.61 -10.93 -16.86
N TYR A 190 -12.26 -11.35 -17.94
CA TYR A 190 -13.37 -10.61 -18.54
C TYR A 190 -14.69 -11.27 -18.18
N ASP A 191 -15.56 -10.51 -17.51
CA ASP A 191 -16.86 -10.99 -17.00
C ASP A 191 -17.99 -10.77 -18.01
N SER A 192 -17.96 -9.62 -18.71
CA SER A 192 -18.97 -9.26 -19.70
C SER A 192 -18.33 -8.58 -20.91
N TYR A 193 -18.94 -8.75 -22.08
CA TYR A 193 -18.47 -8.16 -23.33
C TYR A 193 -19.64 -7.91 -24.28
N ASP A 194 -19.76 -6.68 -24.75
CA ASP A 194 -20.76 -6.20 -25.69
C ASP A 194 -20.09 -5.37 -26.80
N HIS A 195 -20.67 -5.37 -27.99
CA HIS A 195 -20.21 -4.68 -29.20
C HIS A 195 -21.31 -3.81 -29.81
N GLU A 196 -22.42 -3.63 -29.10
CA GLU A 196 -23.47 -2.68 -29.47
C GLU A 196 -22.96 -1.23 -29.42
N ASP A 197 -23.69 -0.34 -30.10
CA ASP A 197 -23.37 1.09 -30.07
C ASP A 197 -23.53 1.63 -28.65
N ILE A 198 -22.58 2.45 -28.23
CA ILE A 198 -22.51 2.98 -26.87
C ILE A 198 -23.32 4.27 -26.81
N PRO A 199 -24.29 4.40 -25.89
CA PRO A 199 -25.04 5.63 -25.70
C PRO A 199 -24.13 6.85 -25.46
N GLU A 200 -24.48 8.00 -26.07
CA GLU A 200 -23.69 9.23 -26.00
C GLU A 200 -23.44 9.71 -24.56
N ASP A 201 -24.43 9.52 -23.68
CA ASP A 201 -24.42 9.95 -22.29
C ASP A 201 -23.38 9.21 -21.43
N VAL A 202 -22.87 8.07 -21.89
CA VAL A 202 -21.74 7.35 -21.24
C VAL A 202 -20.48 8.22 -21.20
N PHE A 203 -20.26 9.05 -22.22
CA PHE A 203 -19.08 9.90 -22.33
C PHE A 203 -19.32 11.34 -21.87
N GLU A 204 -20.54 11.67 -21.45
CA GLU A 204 -20.86 12.98 -20.89
C GLU A 204 -20.33 13.12 -19.46
N VAL A 205 -19.47 14.10 -19.24
CA VAL A 205 -18.95 14.44 -17.92
C VAL A 205 -19.92 15.39 -17.22
N LYS A 206 -20.82 14.83 -16.40
CA LYS A 206 -21.82 15.59 -15.63
C LYS A 206 -21.26 15.93 -14.26
N LEU A 207 -20.75 17.15 -14.08
CA LEU A 207 -20.18 17.61 -12.81
C LEU A 207 -20.77 18.95 -12.38
N SER A 208 -20.78 19.19 -11.07
CA SER A 208 -21.17 20.48 -10.51
C SER A 208 -20.12 21.57 -10.75
N ASP A 209 -18.84 21.18 -10.78
CA ASP A 209 -17.69 22.07 -10.96
C ASP A 209 -16.94 21.76 -12.27
N PRO A 210 -16.31 22.77 -12.92
CA PRO A 210 -15.48 22.54 -14.09
C PRO A 210 -14.23 21.70 -13.73
N CYS A 211 -13.71 20.97 -14.71
CA CYS A 211 -12.46 20.24 -14.56
C CYS A 211 -11.30 21.21 -14.28
N VAL A 212 -10.45 20.85 -13.32
CA VAL A 212 -9.26 21.62 -12.97
C VAL A 212 -8.02 20.96 -13.57
N GLY A 213 -7.03 21.78 -13.93
CA GLY A 213 -5.73 21.25 -14.37
C GLY A 213 -5.08 20.43 -13.26
N PHE A 214 -4.44 19.32 -13.62
CA PHE A 214 -3.75 18.48 -12.65
C PHE A 214 -2.63 19.29 -11.94
N PRO A 215 -2.61 19.35 -10.59
CA PRO A 215 -1.59 20.10 -9.86
C PRO A 215 -0.26 19.33 -9.88
N GLY A 216 0.60 19.59 -10.87
CA GLY A 216 1.91 18.96 -10.99
C GLY A 216 2.49 19.06 -12.41
N PRO A 217 3.74 18.63 -12.64
CA PRO A 217 4.29 18.54 -13.99
C PRO A 217 3.46 17.53 -14.79
N GLY A 218 2.63 18.03 -15.72
CA GLY A 218 1.62 17.24 -16.44
C GLY A 218 2.13 15.97 -17.10
N ASN A 219 3.42 15.93 -17.48
CA ASN A 219 4.01 14.77 -18.15
C ASN A 219 4.15 13.52 -17.27
N GLY A 220 4.21 13.66 -15.94
CA GLY A 220 4.42 12.55 -15.02
C GLY A 220 3.14 11.86 -14.53
N HIS A 221 1.97 12.22 -15.06
CA HIS A 221 0.67 11.76 -14.51
C HIS A 221 -0.22 10.99 -15.49
N TYR A 222 0.18 10.82 -16.76
CA TYR A 222 -0.60 10.08 -17.75
C TYR A 222 -0.97 8.66 -17.28
N ALA A 223 -0.07 7.97 -16.57
CA ALA A 223 -0.35 6.64 -16.01
C ALA A 223 -1.46 6.63 -14.95
N THR A 224 -1.67 7.73 -14.23
CA THR A 224 -2.78 7.84 -13.26
C THR A 224 -4.11 8.21 -13.91
N PHE A 225 -4.06 8.71 -15.15
CA PHE A 225 -5.21 9.03 -16.00
C PHE A 225 -5.55 7.89 -16.97
N ASN A 226 -4.62 6.96 -17.18
CA ASN A 226 -4.83 5.77 -17.98
C ASN A 226 -4.04 4.58 -17.40
N PRO A 227 -4.43 4.05 -16.23
CA PRO A 227 -3.65 3.01 -15.57
C PRO A 227 -3.64 1.69 -16.34
N MET A 228 -4.61 1.46 -17.23
CA MET A 228 -4.68 0.21 -18.01
C MET A 228 -3.65 0.12 -19.14
N GLN A 229 -3.08 1.25 -19.56
CA GLN A 229 -2.03 1.27 -20.60
C GLN A 229 -0.76 0.50 -20.20
N GLU A 230 -0.51 0.33 -18.91
CA GLU A 230 0.63 -0.47 -18.43
C GLU A 230 0.42 -1.98 -18.66
N PHE A 231 -0.83 -2.43 -18.70
CA PHE A 231 -1.18 -3.86 -18.68
C PHE A 231 -1.59 -4.40 -20.03
N ILE A 232 -1.99 -3.54 -20.97
CA ILE A 232 -2.50 -3.96 -22.28
C ILE A 232 -1.41 -3.82 -23.34
N HIS A 233 -1.17 -4.86 -24.14
CA HIS A 233 -0.19 -4.81 -25.24
C HIS A 233 -0.67 -3.91 -26.39
N PRO A 234 0.21 -3.06 -26.98
CA PRO A 234 1.59 -2.82 -26.58
C PRO A 234 1.68 -1.97 -25.30
N ARG A 235 2.50 -2.41 -24.34
CA ARG A 235 2.60 -1.76 -23.03
C ARG A 235 3.60 -0.61 -23.04
N SER A 236 3.35 0.42 -22.24
CA SER A 236 4.32 1.48 -21.94
C SER A 236 4.88 1.35 -20.52
N GLU A 237 6.20 1.41 -20.38
CA GLU A 237 6.93 1.45 -19.09
C GLU A 237 7.51 2.83 -18.78
N GLU A 238 7.28 3.84 -19.63
CA GLU A 238 7.91 5.17 -19.49
C GLU A 238 7.60 5.81 -18.14
N HIS A 239 6.32 5.80 -17.74
CA HIS A 239 5.87 6.34 -16.47
C HIS A 239 6.59 5.71 -15.26
N LEU A 240 6.87 4.41 -15.33
CA LEU A 240 7.53 3.69 -14.25
C LEU A 240 8.97 4.15 -14.11
N HIS A 241 9.68 4.29 -15.23
CA HIS A 241 11.07 4.76 -15.23
C HIS A 241 11.18 6.21 -14.73
N ASP A 242 10.23 7.07 -15.12
CA ASP A 242 10.14 8.44 -14.64
C ASP A 242 9.87 8.50 -13.13
N GLU A 243 8.88 7.75 -12.65
CA GLU A 243 8.55 7.68 -11.22
C GLU A 243 9.72 7.14 -10.39
N PHE A 244 10.39 6.10 -10.89
CA PHE A 244 11.56 5.56 -10.22
C PHE A 244 12.73 6.56 -10.23
N GLY A 245 12.90 7.32 -11.31
CA GLY A 245 13.85 8.43 -11.38
C GLY A 245 13.58 9.50 -10.32
N ARG A 246 12.32 9.94 -10.19
CA ARG A 246 11.89 10.90 -9.15
C ARG A 246 12.12 10.35 -7.75
N PHE A 247 11.74 9.09 -7.51
CA PHE A 247 11.93 8.39 -6.26
C PHE A 247 13.41 8.35 -5.85
N LYS A 248 14.30 7.93 -6.76
CA LYS A 248 15.75 7.90 -6.51
C LYS A 248 16.30 9.27 -6.17
N ASN A 249 15.89 10.31 -6.90
CA ASN A 249 16.36 11.68 -6.69
C ASN A 249 15.88 12.27 -5.35
N LYS A 250 14.61 12.01 -4.99
CA LYS A 250 14.00 12.46 -3.73
C LYS A 250 14.63 11.80 -2.51
N HIS A 251 14.82 10.48 -2.57
CA HIS A 251 15.31 9.67 -1.45
C HIS A 251 16.81 9.35 -1.51
N LYS A 252 17.54 10.01 -2.42
CA LYS A 252 19.01 9.86 -2.61
C LYS A 252 19.46 8.40 -2.76
N LYS A 253 18.68 7.61 -3.50
CA LYS A 253 18.96 6.19 -3.73
C LYS A 253 20.05 6.02 -4.78
N SER A 254 21.03 5.18 -4.46
CA SER A 254 22.07 4.72 -5.38
C SER A 254 22.21 3.21 -5.22
N TYR A 255 22.33 2.50 -6.34
CA TYR A 255 22.44 1.04 -6.36
C TYR A 255 23.81 0.62 -6.84
N VAL A 256 24.35 -0.45 -6.23
CA VAL A 256 25.74 -0.86 -6.42
C VAL A 256 26.06 -1.32 -7.83
N ASN A 257 25.08 -1.85 -8.55
CA ASN A 257 25.21 -2.34 -9.93
C ASN A 257 23.84 -2.42 -10.59
N GLU A 258 23.85 -2.76 -11.89
CA GLU A 258 22.63 -2.89 -12.70
C GLU A 258 21.69 -3.98 -12.20
N LEU A 259 22.22 -5.09 -11.69
CA LEU A 259 21.40 -6.17 -11.13
C LEU A 259 20.59 -5.68 -9.94
N GLU A 260 21.19 -4.90 -9.04
CA GLU A 260 20.49 -4.30 -7.90
C GLU A 260 19.51 -3.22 -8.36
N HIS A 261 19.88 -2.39 -9.33
CA HIS A 261 18.98 -1.41 -9.94
C HIS A 261 17.70 -2.08 -10.45
N GLU A 262 17.85 -3.11 -11.27
CA GLU A 262 16.71 -3.83 -11.85
C GLU A 262 15.87 -4.50 -10.77
N LYS A 263 16.48 -5.14 -9.75
CA LYS A 263 15.74 -5.68 -8.60
C LYS A 263 14.86 -4.61 -7.94
N ARG A 264 15.45 -3.45 -7.65
CA ARG A 264 14.79 -2.33 -6.96
C ARG A 264 13.70 -1.68 -7.81
N LEU A 265 13.92 -1.53 -9.11
CA LEU A 265 12.91 -1.07 -10.05
C LEU A 265 11.71 -2.01 -10.09
N ASN A 266 11.94 -3.33 -10.08
CA ASN A 266 10.86 -4.31 -10.11
C ASN A 266 10.04 -4.30 -8.81
N VAL A 267 10.70 -4.20 -7.65
CA VAL A 267 10.01 -4.04 -6.35
C VAL A 267 9.20 -2.74 -6.33
N PHE A 268 9.82 -1.63 -6.74
CA PHE A 268 9.18 -0.33 -6.85
C PHE A 268 7.95 -0.38 -7.76
N ARG A 269 8.02 -1.06 -8.91
CA ARG A 269 6.87 -1.25 -9.81
C ARG A 269 5.67 -1.86 -9.06
N GLN A 270 5.89 -2.96 -8.34
CA GLN A 270 4.79 -3.66 -7.67
C GLN A 270 4.19 -2.81 -6.54
N ASN A 271 5.05 -2.13 -5.76
CA ASN A 271 4.59 -1.25 -4.69
C ASN A 271 3.87 0.01 -5.25
N LEU A 272 4.34 0.58 -6.36
CA LEU A 272 3.68 1.71 -7.02
C LEU A 272 2.29 1.33 -7.53
N ARG A 273 2.15 0.15 -8.13
CA ARG A 273 0.84 -0.39 -8.54
C ARG A 273 -0.10 -0.55 -7.35
N PHE A 274 0.39 -1.11 -6.23
CA PHE A 274 -0.41 -1.23 -5.00
C PHE A 274 -0.88 0.14 -4.52
N ILE A 275 0.03 1.12 -4.44
CA ILE A 275 -0.29 2.49 -4.01
C ILE A 275 -1.38 3.11 -4.90
N HIS A 276 -1.24 2.99 -6.22
CA HIS A 276 -2.21 3.54 -7.16
C HIS A 276 -3.58 2.85 -7.07
N SER A 277 -3.60 1.53 -6.99
CA SER A 277 -4.85 0.76 -6.89
C SER A 277 -5.56 0.98 -5.55
N HIS A 278 -4.82 0.98 -4.43
CA HIS A 278 -5.35 1.27 -3.10
C HIS A 278 -6.04 2.64 -3.05
N ASN A 279 -5.39 3.68 -3.58
CA ASN A 279 -5.97 5.02 -3.60
C ASN A 279 -7.18 5.12 -4.54
N ARG A 280 -7.23 4.35 -5.64
CA ARG A 280 -8.44 4.26 -6.50
C ARG A 280 -9.61 3.60 -5.79
N ALA A 281 -9.34 2.66 -4.88
CA ALA A 281 -10.35 1.95 -4.10
C ALA A 281 -10.95 2.79 -2.94
N ASN A 282 -10.42 3.99 -2.68
CA ASN A 282 -10.87 4.94 -1.66
C ASN A 282 -11.21 4.29 -0.30
N ARG A 283 -10.24 3.62 0.32
CA ARG A 283 -10.43 2.87 1.57
C ARG A 283 -10.51 3.73 2.85
N GLY A 284 -10.77 5.03 2.72
CA GLY A 284 -10.92 5.97 3.86
C GLY A 284 -9.61 6.61 4.35
N PHE A 285 -8.45 6.11 3.90
CA PHE A 285 -7.14 6.72 4.07
C PHE A 285 -6.33 6.60 2.78
N SER A 286 -5.23 7.33 2.68
CA SER A 286 -4.36 7.34 1.50
C SER A 286 -2.99 6.77 1.81
N VAL A 287 -2.44 6.08 0.82
CA VAL A 287 -1.06 5.60 0.78
C VAL A 287 -0.24 6.38 -0.26
N ALA A 288 1.08 6.46 -0.10
CA ALA A 288 1.95 7.21 -1.00
C ALA A 288 3.33 6.57 -1.16
N VAL A 289 4.01 6.93 -2.25
CA VAL A 289 5.43 6.60 -2.45
C VAL A 289 6.25 7.27 -1.34
N ASN A 290 7.00 6.45 -0.62
CA ASN A 290 7.90 6.87 0.47
C ASN A 290 9.26 6.17 0.31
N HIS A 291 10.20 6.44 1.22
CA HIS A 291 11.57 5.91 1.14
C HIS A 291 11.69 4.37 1.20
N LEU A 292 10.61 3.65 1.53
CA LEU A 292 10.51 2.19 1.59
C LEU A 292 9.95 1.57 0.31
N THR A 293 9.50 2.34 -0.68
CA THR A 293 8.80 1.82 -1.88
C THR A 293 9.66 0.88 -2.73
N ASP A 294 11.00 0.93 -2.64
CA ASP A 294 11.92 -0.01 -3.29
C ASP A 294 12.35 -1.20 -2.43
N ARG A 295 11.71 -1.41 -1.26
CA ARG A 295 11.99 -2.51 -0.34
C ARG A 295 11.00 -3.67 -0.52
N THR A 296 11.51 -4.89 -0.37
CA THR A 296 10.69 -6.10 -0.34
C THR A 296 9.94 -6.21 0.99
N GLU A 297 8.95 -7.10 1.04
CA GLU A 297 8.23 -7.40 2.28
C GLU A 297 9.17 -7.91 3.37
N ASP A 298 10.13 -8.79 3.03
CA ASP A 298 11.12 -9.30 3.98
C ASP A 298 12.03 -8.20 4.53
N GLU A 299 12.43 -7.24 3.69
CA GLU A 299 13.24 -6.10 4.14
C GLU A 299 12.45 -5.18 5.08
N ILE A 300 11.15 -4.95 4.82
CA ILE A 300 10.28 -4.17 5.71
C ILE A 300 9.99 -4.96 6.99
N LYS A 301 9.86 -6.29 6.90
CA LYS A 301 9.71 -7.18 8.06
C LYS A 301 10.87 -7.10 9.03
N ALA A 302 12.10 -6.90 8.54
CA ALA A 302 13.26 -6.70 9.41
C ALA A 302 13.17 -5.43 10.28
N LEU A 303 12.35 -4.44 9.89
CA LEU A 303 12.11 -3.22 10.68
C LEU A 303 11.12 -3.45 11.82
N ARG A 304 10.34 -4.53 11.77
CA ARG A 304 9.32 -4.90 12.76
C ARG A 304 9.94 -5.82 13.80
N GLY A 305 10.59 -5.16 14.77
CA GLY A 305 11.44 -5.79 15.79
C GLY A 305 10.77 -6.00 17.14
N PHE A 306 9.47 -5.77 17.30
CA PHE A 306 8.80 -6.19 18.52
C PHE A 306 8.65 -7.71 18.47
N ARG A 307 9.03 -8.38 19.57
CA ARG A 307 9.03 -9.83 19.67
C ARG A 307 8.39 -10.22 21.00
N SER A 308 7.06 -10.37 21.02
CA SER A 308 6.39 -10.89 22.20
C SER A 308 6.98 -12.23 22.59
N SER A 309 7.45 -12.33 23.83
CA SER A 309 7.93 -13.58 24.41
C SER A 309 6.82 -14.37 25.11
N GLY A 310 5.62 -13.78 25.24
CA GLY A 310 4.47 -14.36 25.94
C GLY A 310 4.71 -14.61 27.45
N VAL A 311 5.86 -14.16 27.99
CA VAL A 311 6.17 -14.30 29.40
C VAL A 311 5.47 -13.23 30.22
N ASN A 312 5.34 -13.45 31.53
CA ASN A 312 4.87 -12.41 32.43
C ASN A 312 5.86 -11.24 32.41
N ASN A 313 5.41 -10.09 31.91
CA ASN A 313 6.23 -8.89 31.77
C ASN A 313 6.46 -8.13 33.09
N GLY A 314 5.96 -8.60 34.25
CA GLY A 314 6.22 -8.02 35.57
C GLY A 314 5.52 -6.67 35.85
N GLY A 315 4.67 -6.19 34.94
CA GLY A 315 3.96 -4.92 35.09
C GLY A 315 2.88 -4.97 36.16
N ARG A 316 2.71 -3.86 36.87
CA ARG A 316 1.61 -3.70 37.84
C ARG A 316 0.28 -3.59 37.08
N PRO A 317 -0.84 -4.02 37.68
CA PRO A 317 -2.15 -3.82 37.07
C PRO A 317 -2.50 -2.33 36.99
N PHE A 318 -3.30 -1.96 36.00
CA PHE A 318 -3.81 -0.61 35.84
C PHE A 318 -4.61 -0.19 37.09
N PRO A 319 -4.26 0.92 37.76
CA PRO A 319 -4.80 1.24 39.09
C PRO A 319 -6.10 2.06 39.06
N TYR A 320 -6.59 2.44 37.87
CA TYR A 320 -7.76 3.30 37.72
C TYR A 320 -8.96 2.48 37.24
N ASP A 321 -10.14 2.77 37.78
CA ASP A 321 -11.39 2.49 37.05
C ASP A 321 -11.56 3.61 36.00
N PRO A 322 -11.54 3.30 34.69
CA PRO A 322 -11.63 4.33 33.67
C PRO A 322 -12.88 5.21 33.80
N LYS A 323 -13.99 4.64 34.27
CA LYS A 323 -15.29 5.32 34.38
C LYS A 323 -15.24 6.55 35.29
N ASP A 324 -14.35 6.55 36.28
CA ASP A 324 -14.19 7.65 37.23
C ASP A 324 -13.50 8.87 36.61
N TYR A 325 -12.95 8.75 35.40
CA TYR A 325 -12.14 9.78 34.76
C TYR A 325 -12.63 10.24 33.39
N LEU A 326 -13.51 9.48 32.73
CA LEU A 326 -13.91 9.75 31.34
C LEU A 326 -14.51 11.15 31.15
N ASP A 327 -15.30 11.62 32.10
CA ASP A 327 -15.94 12.95 32.05
C ASP A 327 -14.94 14.12 32.18
N ASP A 328 -13.76 13.86 32.74
CA ASP A 328 -12.69 14.85 32.92
C ASP A 328 -11.70 14.88 31.73
N LEU A 329 -11.76 13.89 30.83
CA LEU A 329 -10.85 13.81 29.70
C LEU A 329 -11.32 14.73 28.57
N PRO A 330 -10.41 15.51 27.95
CA PRO A 330 -10.77 16.27 26.76
C PRO A 330 -11.15 15.33 25.60
N ASP A 331 -11.89 15.86 24.63
CA ASP A 331 -12.24 15.12 23.41
C ASP A 331 -11.03 14.85 22.51
N THR A 332 -10.03 15.74 22.56
CA THR A 332 -8.80 15.64 21.78
C THR A 332 -7.61 15.98 22.66
N TRP A 333 -6.54 15.20 22.54
CA TRP A 333 -5.31 15.42 23.27
C TRP A 333 -4.10 15.11 22.38
N ASP A 334 -3.09 15.97 22.42
CA ASP A 334 -1.87 15.82 21.61
C ASP A 334 -0.63 16.22 22.41
N TRP A 335 0.16 15.22 22.81
CA TRP A 335 1.39 15.43 23.57
C TRP A 335 2.49 16.15 22.80
N ARG A 336 2.40 16.22 21.46
CA ARG A 336 3.34 17.02 20.65
C ARG A 336 3.17 18.50 20.96
N ILE A 337 1.93 18.96 21.08
CA ILE A 337 1.59 20.35 21.40
C ILE A 337 1.94 20.65 22.86
N SER A 338 1.71 19.70 23.75
CA SER A 338 2.03 19.81 25.18
C SER A 338 3.52 19.66 25.51
N GLY A 339 4.39 19.42 24.51
CA GLY A 339 5.85 19.39 24.67
C GLY A 339 6.46 18.08 25.18
N ALA A 340 5.69 16.99 25.27
CA ALA A 340 6.15 15.70 25.80
C ALA A 340 6.66 14.72 24.72
N VAL A 341 6.89 15.19 23.49
CA VAL A 341 7.27 14.34 22.35
C VAL A 341 8.47 14.95 21.63
N THR A 342 9.57 14.20 21.57
CA THR A 342 10.76 14.57 20.78
C THR A 342 10.49 14.50 19.27
N PRO A 343 11.36 15.05 18.40
CA PRO A 343 11.26 14.86 16.96
C PRO A 343 11.17 13.37 16.56
N VAL A 344 10.53 13.09 15.42
CA VAL A 344 10.54 11.74 14.82
C VAL A 344 11.97 11.32 14.53
N LYS A 345 12.28 10.05 14.83
CA LYS A 345 13.59 9.44 14.59
C LYS A 345 13.49 8.36 13.51
N ASP A 346 14.62 7.77 13.13
CA ASP A 346 14.72 6.76 12.08
C ASP A 346 15.54 5.56 12.59
N GLN A 347 14.90 4.39 12.68
CA GLN A 347 15.56 3.13 13.07
C GLN A 347 16.39 2.51 11.94
N SER A 348 16.37 3.10 10.74
CA SER A 348 17.12 2.64 9.58
C SER A 348 16.79 1.19 9.23
N VAL A 349 17.79 0.30 9.19
CA VAL A 349 17.65 -1.12 8.80
C VAL A 349 17.57 -2.08 10.01
N CYS A 350 17.61 -1.56 11.23
CA CYS A 350 17.69 -2.33 12.46
C CYS A 350 16.29 -2.55 13.05
N GLY A 351 15.95 -3.78 13.42
CA GLY A 351 14.69 -4.16 14.08
C GLY A 351 14.64 -3.71 15.54
N SER A 352 14.85 -2.43 15.78
CA SER A 352 14.97 -1.83 17.12
C SER A 352 13.79 -0.95 17.50
N CYS A 353 12.65 -1.06 16.80
CA CYS A 353 11.42 -0.30 17.09
C CYS A 353 11.03 -0.34 18.58
N TRP A 354 11.25 -1.48 19.25
CA TRP A 354 11.07 -1.66 20.69
C TRP A 354 11.82 -0.61 21.51
N SER A 355 13.07 -0.29 21.15
CA SER A 355 13.87 0.74 21.82
C SER A 355 13.33 2.15 21.56
N PHE A 356 12.77 2.42 20.38
CA PHE A 356 12.20 3.72 20.02
C PHE A 356 10.87 3.98 20.75
N GLY A 357 9.98 2.97 20.81
CA GLY A 357 8.75 3.04 21.60
C GLY A 357 9.05 3.23 23.08
N THR A 358 9.97 2.41 23.62
CA THR A 358 10.43 2.50 25.02
C THR A 358 11.00 3.88 25.34
N ILE A 359 12.00 4.35 24.59
CA ILE A 359 12.63 5.66 24.85
C ILE A 359 11.64 6.80 24.65
N GLY A 360 10.80 6.77 23.61
CA GLY A 360 9.78 7.80 23.42
C GLY A 360 8.84 7.93 24.61
N HIS A 361 8.51 6.79 25.25
CA HIS A 361 7.72 6.77 26.47
C HIS A 361 8.51 7.34 27.66
N ILE A 362 9.76 6.93 27.86
CA ILE A 362 10.65 7.48 28.91
C ILE A 362 10.84 9.00 28.77
N GLU A 363 11.06 9.51 27.55
CA GLU A 363 11.18 10.94 27.26
C GLU A 363 9.91 11.70 27.68
N GLY A 364 8.73 11.16 27.35
CA GLY A 364 7.45 11.73 27.74
C GLY A 364 7.19 11.69 29.24
N ALA A 365 7.46 10.56 29.90
CA ALA A 365 7.34 10.41 31.35
C ALA A 365 8.32 11.33 32.11
N TYR A 366 9.55 11.48 31.61
CA TYR A 366 10.53 12.39 32.17
C TYR A 366 10.10 13.86 32.03
N PHE A 367 9.56 14.24 30.87
CA PHE A 367 8.97 15.57 30.67
C PHE A 367 7.82 15.81 31.64
N ARG A 368 6.91 14.84 31.82
CA ARG A 368 5.80 14.95 32.79
C ARG A 368 6.28 15.24 34.20
N LYS A 369 7.37 14.60 34.64
CA LYS A 369 7.94 14.77 35.98
C LYS A 369 8.77 16.05 36.14
N THR A 370 9.50 16.46 35.11
CA THR A 370 10.54 17.50 35.24
C THR A 370 10.26 18.79 34.46
N GLN A 371 9.27 18.76 33.56
CA GLN A 371 8.99 19.79 32.56
C GLN A 371 10.15 20.08 31.61
N LYS A 372 11.09 19.12 31.46
CA LYS A 372 12.22 19.20 30.54
C LYS A 372 12.13 18.07 29.52
N LEU A 373 12.07 18.43 28.24
CA LEU A 373 12.08 17.46 27.16
C LEU A 373 13.55 17.14 26.82
N VAL A 374 13.95 15.91 27.08
CA VAL A 374 15.32 15.42 26.87
C VAL A 374 15.29 14.31 25.83
N ARG A 375 16.32 14.20 25.00
CA ARG A 375 16.50 13.09 24.05
C ARG A 375 17.35 12.02 24.70
N PHE A 376 16.79 10.83 24.92
CA PHE A 376 17.52 9.71 25.49
C PHE A 376 18.00 8.74 24.40
N SER A 377 19.00 7.93 24.74
CA SER A 377 19.67 7.04 23.80
C SER A 377 18.90 5.72 23.59
N GLN A 378 18.40 5.49 22.38
CA GLN A 378 17.95 4.17 21.92
C GLN A 378 19.11 3.17 21.87
N GLN A 379 20.29 3.64 21.45
CA GLN A 379 21.47 2.80 21.31
C GLN A 379 21.89 2.19 22.65
N ALA A 380 21.71 2.90 23.76
CA ALA A 380 21.96 2.37 25.09
C ALA A 380 21.11 1.13 25.41
N LEU A 381 19.83 1.13 25.03
CA LEU A 381 18.97 -0.03 25.20
C LEU A 381 19.45 -1.19 24.31
N ILE A 382 19.74 -0.90 23.05
CA ILE A 382 20.18 -1.88 22.05
C ILE A 382 21.46 -2.58 22.50
N ASP A 383 22.44 -1.82 23.01
CA ASP A 383 23.76 -2.35 23.34
C ASP A 383 23.78 -3.02 24.72
N CYS A 384 22.99 -2.55 25.69
CA CYS A 384 23.17 -2.91 27.10
C CYS A 384 22.08 -3.83 27.68
N SER A 385 20.91 -3.98 27.06
CA SER A 385 19.81 -4.76 27.63
C SER A 385 19.77 -6.24 27.24
N TRP A 386 20.84 -6.76 26.61
CA TRP A 386 20.96 -8.16 26.17
C TRP A 386 20.75 -9.16 27.31
N GLY A 387 21.33 -8.88 28.49
CA GLY A 387 21.20 -9.74 29.68
C GLY A 387 19.77 -9.87 30.21
N TYR A 388 18.84 -9.02 29.75
CA TYR A 388 17.43 -8.99 30.13
C TYR A 388 16.54 -9.61 29.05
N GLY A 389 17.13 -10.16 27.98
CA GLY A 389 16.45 -10.92 26.92
C GLY A 389 16.03 -10.11 25.70
N ASN A 390 16.44 -8.85 25.59
CA ASN A 390 16.41 -8.13 24.31
C ASN A 390 17.56 -8.61 23.42
N ASN A 391 17.38 -8.52 22.10
CA ASN A 391 18.34 -9.02 21.11
C ASN A 391 18.77 -7.90 20.15
N GLY A 392 18.95 -6.68 20.68
CA GLY A 392 19.40 -5.53 19.89
C GLY A 392 18.54 -5.29 18.63
N CYS A 393 19.17 -5.38 17.46
CA CYS A 393 18.53 -5.24 16.16
C CYS A 393 17.65 -6.40 15.70
N ASP A 394 17.72 -7.56 16.35
CA ASP A 394 16.86 -8.73 16.05
C ASP A 394 15.53 -8.72 16.84
N GLY A 395 15.40 -7.75 17.75
CA GLY A 395 14.14 -7.39 18.38
C GLY A 395 14.16 -7.43 19.91
N GLY A 396 13.06 -6.99 20.51
CA GLY A 396 12.95 -6.83 21.95
C GLY A 396 11.58 -6.39 22.43
N GLU A 397 11.50 -6.18 23.73
CA GLU A 397 10.31 -5.80 24.49
C GLU A 397 10.66 -4.67 25.46
N ASP A 398 9.71 -3.77 25.69
CA ASP A 398 9.92 -2.58 26.50
C ASP A 398 10.19 -2.89 27.98
N PHE A 399 9.48 -3.87 28.56
CA PHE A 399 9.67 -4.26 29.96
C PHE A 399 11.07 -4.78 30.28
N ARG A 400 11.76 -5.39 29.31
CA ARG A 400 13.14 -5.86 29.46
C ARG A 400 14.11 -4.69 29.53
N ALA A 401 13.85 -3.65 28.75
CA ALA A 401 14.57 -2.39 28.89
C ALA A 401 14.26 -1.70 30.23
N TYR A 402 13.02 -1.74 30.70
CA TYR A 402 12.68 -1.21 32.02
C TYR A 402 13.43 -1.94 33.14
N GLN A 403 13.52 -3.27 33.09
CA GLN A 403 14.30 -4.06 34.04
C GLN A 403 15.78 -3.65 34.05
N TRP A 404 16.39 -3.50 32.87
CA TRP A 404 17.76 -2.99 32.75
C TRP A 404 17.90 -1.59 33.35
N MET A 405 17.01 -0.65 32.99
CA MET A 405 17.04 0.72 33.51
C MET A 405 16.90 0.78 35.03
N MET A 406 16.07 -0.09 35.63
CA MET A 406 15.94 -0.18 37.08
C MET A 406 17.22 -0.65 37.75
N GLU A 407 17.96 -1.58 37.15
CA GLU A 407 19.22 -2.08 37.72
C GLU A 407 20.34 -1.06 37.62
N VAL A 408 20.49 -0.40 36.46
CA VAL A 408 21.57 0.59 36.26
C VAL A 408 21.23 1.99 36.79
N GLY A 409 19.96 2.26 37.09
CA GLY A 409 19.50 3.52 37.67
C GLY A 409 19.12 4.60 36.65
N GLY A 410 18.86 4.23 35.39
CA GLY A 410 18.39 5.17 34.36
C GLY A 410 18.88 4.87 32.95
N VAL A 411 18.87 5.90 32.10
CA VAL A 411 19.34 5.87 30.72
C VAL A 411 20.13 7.16 30.40
N PRO A 412 21.19 7.10 29.58
CA PRO A 412 21.95 8.29 29.22
C PRO A 412 21.25 9.11 28.12
N MET A 413 21.68 10.37 27.97
CA MET A 413 21.24 11.20 26.84
C MET A 413 21.79 10.68 25.50
N GLU A 414 21.10 10.99 24.41
CA GLU A 414 21.50 10.56 23.05
C GLU A 414 22.86 11.12 22.63
N ASP A 415 23.16 12.37 23.00
CA ASP A 415 24.45 13.03 22.71
C ASP A 415 25.60 12.54 23.58
N GLU A 416 25.32 12.12 24.82
CA GLU A 416 26.31 11.53 25.73
C GLU A 416 26.65 10.08 25.38
N TYR A 417 25.68 9.26 24.97
CA TYR A 417 25.93 7.87 24.57
C TYR A 417 26.64 7.74 23.22
N GLY A 418 26.45 8.74 22.35
CA GLY A 418 26.79 8.65 20.95
C GLY A 418 25.56 8.37 20.09
N GLY A 419 25.60 8.90 18.87
CA GLY A 419 24.48 8.82 17.94
C GLY A 419 24.06 7.38 17.63
N TYR A 420 22.78 7.23 17.29
CA TYR A 420 22.21 5.95 16.88
C TYR A 420 22.97 5.34 15.69
N LEU A 421 23.39 4.09 15.82
CA LEU A 421 24.24 3.40 14.84
C LEU A 421 23.44 2.62 13.81
N GLY A 422 22.19 2.24 14.11
CA GLY A 422 21.41 1.35 13.24
C GLY A 422 21.97 -0.07 13.16
N GLN A 423 22.72 -0.49 14.19
CA GLN A 423 23.30 -1.82 14.35
C GLN A 423 23.56 -2.09 15.84
N ASP A 424 23.88 -3.33 16.18
CA ASP A 424 24.36 -3.67 17.52
C ASP A 424 25.75 -3.06 17.77
N GLY A 425 25.94 -2.52 18.98
CA GLY A 425 27.17 -1.91 19.45
C GLY A 425 27.67 -2.50 20.75
N TYR A 426 28.78 -1.94 21.25
CA TYR A 426 29.35 -2.33 22.54
C TYR A 426 28.73 -1.51 23.66
N CYS A 427 28.15 -2.17 24.67
CA CYS A 427 27.65 -1.47 25.84
C CYS A 427 28.77 -0.71 26.58
N HIS A 428 28.57 0.60 26.78
CA HIS A 428 29.54 1.46 27.46
C HIS A 428 28.88 2.45 28.44
N VAL A 429 27.73 2.06 28.99
CA VAL A 429 26.92 2.87 29.92
C VAL A 429 27.59 3.13 31.29
N GLN A 430 28.55 2.30 31.69
CA GLN A 430 29.18 2.35 33.02
C GLN A 430 29.93 3.66 33.31
N ASN A 431 30.37 4.37 32.27
CA ASN A 431 31.12 5.63 32.39
C ASN A 431 30.26 6.87 32.11
N MET A 432 28.93 6.75 32.19
CA MET A 432 27.99 7.78 31.77
C MET A 432 27.10 8.25 32.92
N THR A 433 26.61 9.49 32.79
CA THR A 433 25.54 9.99 33.64
C THR A 433 24.22 9.37 33.19
N LEU A 434 23.46 8.83 34.14
CA LEU A 434 22.15 8.24 33.87
C LEU A 434 21.05 9.13 34.42
N TYR A 435 19.99 9.24 33.64
CA TYR A 435 18.82 10.07 33.92
C TYR A 435 17.57 9.19 33.90
N ALA A 436 16.42 9.79 34.24
CA ALA A 436 15.12 9.13 34.21
C ALA A 436 15.09 7.77 34.94
N PRO A 437 15.50 7.71 36.23
CA PRO A 437 15.34 6.50 37.03
C PRO A 437 13.86 6.12 37.09
N ILE A 438 13.58 4.82 37.03
CA ILE A 438 12.23 4.27 37.13
C ILE A 438 12.16 3.27 38.30
N THR A 439 10.97 3.10 38.86
CA THR A 439 10.69 2.24 40.03
C THR A 439 9.78 1.06 39.69
N GLY A 440 9.35 0.97 38.44
CA GLY A 440 8.47 -0.07 37.91
C GLY A 440 7.68 0.44 36.70
N TRP A 441 6.75 -0.38 36.23
CA TRP A 441 5.82 -0.04 35.15
C TRP A 441 4.43 -0.62 35.45
N VAL A 442 3.45 -0.12 34.70
CA VAL A 442 2.05 -0.52 34.74
C VAL A 442 1.65 -1.02 33.35
N ASN A 443 0.94 -2.13 33.33
CA ASN A 443 0.22 -2.59 32.14
C ASN A 443 -1.15 -1.92 32.14
N VAL A 444 -1.44 -1.15 31.09
CA VAL A 444 -2.79 -0.66 30.85
C VAL A 444 -3.69 -1.86 30.56
N THR A 445 -4.94 -1.81 30.97
CA THR A 445 -5.90 -2.90 30.74
C THR A 445 -5.98 -3.23 29.24
N SER A 446 -5.55 -4.45 28.88
CA SER A 446 -5.43 -4.89 27.48
C SER A 446 -6.78 -4.84 26.76
N GLY A 447 -6.80 -4.22 25.58
CA GLY A 447 -7.99 -4.09 24.75
C GLY A 447 -9.01 -3.04 25.21
N ASP A 448 -8.75 -2.35 26.33
CA ASP A 448 -9.66 -1.35 26.89
C ASP A 448 -9.29 0.07 26.41
N ALA A 449 -10.09 0.60 25.49
CA ALA A 449 -9.89 1.93 24.91
C ALA A 449 -10.02 3.05 25.95
N ASP A 450 -10.87 2.90 26.96
CA ASP A 450 -11.08 3.91 28.00
C ASP A 450 -9.90 3.93 28.96
N ALA A 451 -9.43 2.74 29.39
CA ALA A 451 -8.20 2.62 30.18
C ALA A 451 -7.00 3.22 29.44
N PHE A 452 -6.89 2.96 28.14
CA PHE A 452 -5.85 3.54 27.28
C PHE A 452 -5.94 5.06 27.21
N LYS A 453 -7.14 5.62 27.00
CA LYS A 453 -7.37 7.07 26.97
C LYS A 453 -6.97 7.73 28.29
N VAL A 454 -7.37 7.14 29.41
CA VAL A 454 -7.02 7.59 30.77
C VAL A 454 -5.52 7.53 30.98
N ALA A 455 -4.87 6.41 30.64
CA ALA A 455 -3.43 6.25 30.79
C ALA A 455 -2.65 7.30 29.98
N LEU A 456 -3.00 7.48 28.70
CA LEU A 456 -2.34 8.41 27.79
C LEU A 456 -2.48 9.85 28.28
N PHE A 457 -3.64 10.25 28.79
CA PHE A 457 -3.81 11.59 29.36
C PHE A 457 -3.10 11.75 30.71
N LYS A 458 -3.22 10.78 31.62
CA LYS A 458 -2.70 10.91 32.99
C LYS A 458 -1.21 10.66 33.13
N HIS A 459 -0.60 9.90 32.23
CA HIS A 459 0.81 9.49 32.34
C HIS A 459 1.73 9.97 31.22
N GLY A 460 1.20 10.58 30.16
CA GLY A 460 2.00 10.98 29.02
C GLY A 460 1.89 9.97 27.86
N PRO A 461 2.73 10.13 26.83
CA PRO A 461 2.84 9.14 25.76
C PRO A 461 3.00 7.71 26.30
N LEU A 462 2.47 6.70 25.61
CA LEU A 462 2.52 5.29 26.03
C LEU A 462 3.35 4.45 25.06
N SER A 463 4.17 3.55 25.60
CA SER A 463 4.82 2.49 24.81
C SER A 463 3.76 1.47 24.42
N ILE A 464 3.66 1.16 23.12
CA ILE A 464 2.67 0.20 22.60
C ILE A 464 3.29 -0.70 21.53
N ALA A 465 2.67 -1.85 21.29
CA ALA A 465 2.91 -2.68 20.11
C ALA A 465 1.69 -2.74 19.18
N ILE A 466 1.93 -2.84 17.87
CA ILE A 466 0.91 -2.97 16.82
C ILE A 466 1.27 -4.07 15.82
N ASP A 467 0.27 -4.54 15.07
CA ASP A 467 0.46 -5.25 13.80
C ASP A 467 0.75 -4.24 12.68
N ALA A 468 2.01 -4.19 12.22
CA ALA A 468 2.44 -3.31 11.14
C ALA A 468 2.74 -4.07 9.84
N GLY A 469 2.24 -5.31 9.70
CA GLY A 469 2.67 -6.21 8.63
C GLY A 469 2.09 -5.95 7.25
N HIS A 470 1.09 -5.08 7.15
CA HIS A 470 0.39 -4.82 5.90
C HIS A 470 1.10 -3.76 5.03
N LYS A 471 1.06 -3.95 3.70
CA LYS A 471 1.55 -2.96 2.72
C LYS A 471 0.85 -1.61 2.87
N SER A 472 -0.42 -1.62 3.26
CA SER A 472 -1.21 -0.41 3.54
C SER A 472 -0.58 0.44 4.65
N PHE A 473 -0.04 -0.18 5.71
CA PHE A 473 0.69 0.52 6.76
C PHE A 473 2.08 0.98 6.26
N SER A 474 2.79 0.10 5.54
CA SER A 474 4.12 0.40 4.99
C SER A 474 4.14 1.67 4.14
N PHE A 475 3.05 1.93 3.41
CA PHE A 475 2.89 3.08 2.54
C PHE A 475 1.88 4.11 3.04
N TYR A 476 1.41 4.01 4.29
CA TYR A 476 0.49 4.98 4.87
C TYR A 476 1.01 6.42 4.69
N SER A 477 0.09 7.34 4.41
CA SER A 477 0.39 8.76 4.24
C SER A 477 -0.54 9.67 5.03
N ASN A 478 -1.86 9.51 4.94
CA ASN A 478 -2.82 10.39 5.60
C ASN A 478 -4.20 9.74 5.75
N GLY A 479 -5.06 10.29 6.62
CA GLY A 479 -6.38 9.77 6.98
C GLY A 479 -6.34 8.85 8.21
N VAL A 480 -7.52 8.41 8.67
CA VAL A 480 -7.61 7.45 9.78
C VAL A 480 -7.39 6.04 9.22
N TYR A 481 -6.24 5.45 9.54
CA TYR A 481 -5.85 4.12 9.12
C TYR A 481 -6.76 3.06 9.76
N TYR A 482 -7.33 2.20 8.91
CA TYR A 482 -8.07 1.02 9.32
C TYR A 482 -7.77 -0.12 8.34
N GLU A 483 -7.22 -1.22 8.85
CA GLU A 483 -6.92 -2.41 8.07
C GLU A 483 -7.74 -3.60 8.59
N PRO A 484 -8.75 -4.08 7.86
CA PRO A 484 -9.60 -5.19 8.33
C PRO A 484 -8.84 -6.48 8.65
N GLU A 485 -7.68 -6.69 8.02
CA GLU A 485 -6.86 -7.89 8.19
C GLU A 485 -5.86 -7.79 9.34
N CYS A 486 -5.74 -6.60 9.98
CA CYS A 486 -4.86 -6.41 11.13
C CYS A 486 -5.25 -7.33 12.29
N LYS A 487 -4.26 -7.98 12.87
CA LYS A 487 -4.43 -8.73 14.11
C LYS A 487 -4.50 -7.79 15.31
N ASN A 488 -5.18 -8.24 16.37
CA ASN A 488 -5.29 -7.48 17.61
C ASN A 488 -4.92 -8.28 18.87
N ASN A 489 -4.47 -9.52 18.70
CA ASN A 489 -3.92 -10.35 19.78
C ASN A 489 -2.40 -10.14 19.91
N LEU A 490 -1.86 -10.43 21.09
CA LEU A 490 -0.44 -10.20 21.41
C LEU A 490 0.53 -10.90 20.43
N ASP A 491 0.22 -12.14 20.02
CA ASP A 491 1.05 -12.91 19.06
C ASP A 491 1.02 -12.35 17.64
N GLY A 492 0.06 -11.46 17.36
CA GLY A 492 -0.09 -10.78 16.08
C GLY A 492 0.70 -9.48 15.97
N LEU A 493 1.20 -8.94 17.09
CA LEU A 493 1.92 -7.67 17.12
C LEU A 493 3.39 -7.89 16.80
N ASP A 494 3.98 -6.98 16.03
CA ASP A 494 5.36 -7.12 15.55
C ASP A 494 6.14 -5.81 15.48
N HIS A 495 5.48 -4.67 15.73
CA HIS A 495 6.11 -3.37 15.68
C HIS A 495 5.79 -2.54 16.91
N ALA A 496 6.82 -2.01 17.57
CA ALA A 496 6.67 -1.15 18.73
C ALA A 496 6.70 0.32 18.31
N VAL A 497 5.74 1.09 18.81
CA VAL A 497 5.54 2.50 18.48
C VAL A 497 5.14 3.27 19.74
N LEU A 498 4.90 4.57 19.59
CA LEU A 498 4.54 5.44 20.71
C LEU A 498 3.17 6.07 20.47
N ALA A 499 2.22 5.82 21.36
CA ALA A 499 0.96 6.56 21.36
C ALA A 499 1.16 7.93 22.01
N VAL A 500 0.80 9.00 21.31
CA VAL A 500 1.07 10.39 21.73
C VAL A 500 -0.19 11.25 21.80
N GLY A 501 -1.35 10.73 21.42
CA GLY A 501 -2.59 11.49 21.51
C GLY A 501 -3.80 10.73 20.99
N TYR A 502 -4.93 11.43 20.96
CA TYR A 502 -6.19 10.96 20.39
C TYR A 502 -7.02 12.16 19.93
N GLY A 503 -7.99 11.91 19.06
CA GLY A 503 -8.92 12.94 18.62
C GLY A 503 -9.93 12.38 17.64
N LYS A 504 -10.58 13.29 16.91
CA LYS A 504 -11.60 12.96 15.92
C LYS A 504 -11.30 13.67 14.61
N LEU A 505 -11.26 12.91 13.52
CA LEU A 505 -11.12 13.42 12.16
C LEU A 505 -12.36 13.03 11.35
N ASN A 506 -13.12 14.02 10.89
CA ASN A 506 -14.33 13.81 10.08
C ASN A 506 -15.33 12.81 10.71
N GLY A 507 -15.52 12.92 12.04
CA GLY A 507 -16.42 12.04 12.79
C GLY A 507 -15.82 10.69 13.19
N GLN A 508 -14.61 10.34 12.73
CA GLN A 508 -13.93 9.11 13.10
C GLN A 508 -12.93 9.36 14.22
N ASP A 509 -13.07 8.63 15.33
CA ASP A 509 -12.13 8.68 16.45
C ASP A 509 -10.83 7.95 16.09
N TYR A 510 -9.70 8.56 16.45
CA TYR A 510 -8.37 8.04 16.18
C TYR A 510 -7.46 8.12 17.40
N TRP A 511 -6.49 7.20 17.43
CA TRP A 511 -5.25 7.32 18.20
C TRP A 511 -4.17 7.95 17.33
N LEU A 512 -3.40 8.88 17.91
CA LEU A 512 -2.26 9.50 17.25
C LEU A 512 -0.99 8.77 17.66
N ILE A 513 -0.32 8.18 16.68
CA ILE A 513 0.85 7.32 16.87
C ILE A 513 2.08 7.96 16.23
N LYS A 514 3.20 7.96 16.95
CA LYS A 514 4.53 8.31 16.45
C LYS A 514 5.26 7.03 16.04
N ASN A 515 5.72 6.99 14.80
CA ASN A 515 6.52 5.89 14.26
C ASN A 515 8.03 6.21 14.29
N SER A 516 8.86 5.21 13.99
CA SER A 516 10.33 5.27 13.94
C SER A 516 10.90 5.03 12.54
N TRP A 517 10.10 5.23 11.49
CA TRP A 517 10.50 5.07 10.09
C TRP A 517 10.71 6.43 9.39
N SER A 518 11.40 7.37 10.04
CA SER A 518 11.67 8.71 9.51
C SER A 518 10.41 9.59 9.35
N ASN A 519 10.62 10.89 9.14
CA ASN A 519 9.55 11.82 8.76
C ASN A 519 9.12 11.68 7.29
N HIS A 520 9.81 10.85 6.50
CA HIS A 520 9.44 10.52 5.13
C HIS A 520 8.33 9.47 5.01
N TRP A 521 7.88 8.89 6.13
CA TRP A 521 6.78 7.95 6.20
C TRP A 521 5.56 8.59 6.87
N GLY A 522 4.34 8.20 6.48
CA GLY A 522 3.12 8.68 7.10
C GLY A 522 2.90 10.19 6.96
N ASN A 523 2.23 10.76 7.96
CA ASN A 523 2.00 12.19 8.09
C ASN A 523 3.13 12.78 8.93
N ASP A 524 4.26 13.08 8.28
CA ASP A 524 5.50 13.54 8.92
C ASP A 524 6.01 12.62 10.05
N GLY A 525 5.92 11.30 9.83
CA GLY A 525 6.33 10.27 10.79
C GLY A 525 5.24 9.83 11.77
N TYR A 526 4.02 10.32 11.62
CA TYR A 526 2.87 9.97 12.45
C TYR A 526 1.78 9.25 11.65
N ALA A 527 0.95 8.50 12.37
CA ALA A 527 -0.28 7.93 11.84
C ALA A 527 -1.47 8.22 12.75
N LEU A 528 -2.63 8.42 12.14
CA LEU A 528 -3.91 8.37 12.82
C LEU A 528 -4.44 6.95 12.66
N MET A 529 -4.62 6.21 13.75
CA MET A 529 -5.10 4.83 13.71
C MET A 529 -6.49 4.73 14.31
N ALA A 530 -7.38 3.98 13.67
CA ALA A 530 -8.76 3.86 14.12
C ALA A 530 -8.87 3.29 15.54
N VAL A 531 -9.72 3.90 16.37
CA VAL A 531 -10.09 3.35 17.70
C VAL A 531 -10.92 2.07 17.57
N LYS A 532 -11.71 2.00 16.50
CA LYS A 532 -12.66 0.92 16.20
C LYS A 532 -11.96 -0.46 16.19
N ASP A 533 -12.62 -1.46 16.77
CA ASP A 533 -12.24 -2.88 16.75
C ASP A 533 -10.85 -3.21 17.36
N ASN A 534 -10.27 -2.28 18.16
CA ASN A 534 -8.87 -2.35 18.59
C ASN A 534 -7.94 -2.65 17.39
N ASN A 535 -8.11 -1.88 16.31
CA ASN A 535 -7.45 -2.14 15.04
C ASN A 535 -5.92 -2.22 15.21
N CYS A 536 -5.31 -3.26 14.65
CA CYS A 536 -3.89 -3.58 14.77
C CYS A 536 -3.38 -3.77 16.21
N GLY A 537 -4.27 -4.04 17.18
CA GLY A 537 -3.91 -4.32 18.57
C GLY A 537 -3.35 -3.14 19.34
N LEU A 538 -3.70 -1.91 18.92
CA LEU A 538 -3.15 -0.67 19.46
C LEU A 538 -3.24 -0.55 20.98
N THR A 539 -4.32 -1.06 21.59
CA THR A 539 -4.51 -1.04 23.04
C THR A 539 -4.22 -2.39 23.71
N THR A 540 -3.61 -3.34 22.99
CA THR A 540 -3.37 -4.71 23.48
C THR A 540 -2.18 -4.80 24.41
N ASP A 541 -1.06 -4.16 24.07
CA ASP A 541 0.21 -4.22 24.83
C ASP A 541 0.71 -2.81 25.16
N ALA A 542 -0.05 -2.09 25.98
CA ALA A 542 0.24 -0.71 26.34
C ALA A 542 0.84 -0.61 27.75
N THR A 543 1.99 0.04 27.86
CA THR A 543 2.69 0.21 29.14
C THR A 543 3.04 1.66 29.45
N TYR A 544 3.17 1.96 30.75
CA TYR A 544 3.83 3.18 31.22
C TYR A 544 4.66 2.96 32.48
N VAL A 545 5.74 3.72 32.64
CA VAL A 545 6.66 3.62 33.78
C VAL A 545 6.22 4.48 34.96
N LEU A 546 6.75 4.12 36.13
CA LEU A 546 6.63 4.86 37.38
C LEU A 546 7.99 5.50 37.69
N MET A 547 8.07 6.83 37.61
CA MET A 547 9.31 7.59 37.85
C MET A 547 9.44 8.15 39.25
#